data_AF-A0A9X2YCB2-F1
#
_entry.id   AF-A0A9X2YCB2-F1
#
_cell.length_a   1.000
_cell.length_b   1.000
_cell.length_c   1.000
_cell.angle_alpha   90.00
_cell.angle_beta   90.00
_cell.angle_gamma   90.00
#
_symmetry.space_group_name_H-M   'P 1'
#
loop_
_entity.id
_entity.type
_entity.pdbx_description
1 polymer ?
#
loop_
_entity_poly.entity_id
_entity_poly.type
_entity_poly.pdbx_seq_one_letter_code
_entity_poly.pdbx_strand_id
1 'polypeptide(L)' 'PRPEVSRKLDELVAKSAVSSVSQYVADVLALHVGLPEHVRELDRQEVLPLQTSA' A
#
# COMPACT_ATOMS: atom_id res chain seq x y z
N PRO A 1 8.47 10.04 18.14
CA PRO A 1 8.62 8.84 17.29
C PRO A 1 9.72 7.92 17.84
N ARG A 2 9.55 6.58 17.76
CA ARG A 2 10.62 5.62 18.06
C ARG A 2 11.50 5.46 16.81
N PRO A 3 12.81 5.77 16.84
CA PRO A 3 13.67 5.76 15.65
C PRO A 3 13.67 4.43 14.89
N GLU A 4 13.57 3.33 15.63
CA GLU A 4 13.52 1.97 15.07
C GLU A 4 12.28 1.73 14.22
N VAL A 5 11.13 2.30 14.64
CA VAL A 5 9.87 2.21 13.90
C VAL A 5 9.95 3.01 12.60
N SER A 6 10.52 4.22 12.65
CA SER A 6 10.71 5.04 11.45
C SER A 6 11.60 4.36 10.43
N ARG A 7 12.76 3.82 10.86
CA ARG A 7 13.66 3.07 9.99
C ARG A 7 12.96 1.85 9.38
N LYS A 8 12.22 1.09 10.18
CA LYS A 8 11.51 -0.09 9.69
C LYS A 8 10.43 0.27 8.68
N LEU A 9 9.73 1.38 8.91
CA LEU A 9 8.73 1.91 7.99
C LEU A 9 9.37 2.30 6.65
N ASP A 10 10.50 3.01 6.67
CA ASP A 10 11.23 3.37 5.46
C ASP A 10 11.68 2.12 4.68
N GLU A 11 12.18 1.10 5.37
CA GLU A 11 12.56 -0.19 4.77
C GLU A 11 11.38 -0.93 4.12
N LEU A 12 10.19 -0.86 4.73
CA LEU A 12 8.97 -1.48 4.19
C LEU A 12 8.46 -0.72 2.96
N VAL A 13 8.45 0.62 3.03
CA VAL A 13 8.06 1.49 1.92
C VAL A 13 8.97 1.26 0.72
N ALA A 14 10.30 1.23 0.93
CA ALA A 14 11.27 0.99 -0.13
C ALA A 14 11.16 -0.40 -0.80
N LYS A 15 10.54 -1.38 -0.13
CA LYS A 15 10.27 -2.73 -0.66
C LYS A 15 8.90 -2.88 -1.32
N SER A 16 8.06 -1.85 -1.21
CA SER A 16 6.70 -1.85 -1.77
C SER A 16 6.64 -0.99 -3.03
N ALA A 17 5.57 -1.12 -3.81
CA ALA A 17 5.34 -0.31 -5.01
C ALA A 17 4.69 1.05 -4.71
N VAL A 18 4.65 1.46 -3.44
CA VAL A 18 3.96 2.70 -3.02
C VAL A 18 4.79 3.95 -3.31
N SER A 19 4.09 5.05 -3.57
CA SER A 19 4.66 6.35 -3.95
C SER A 19 5.22 7.14 -2.77
N SER A 20 4.76 6.87 -1.55
CA SER A 20 5.21 7.58 -0.35
C SER A 20 4.90 6.83 0.94
N VAL A 21 5.58 7.22 2.02
CA VAL A 21 5.32 6.73 3.38
C VAL A 21 3.87 7.01 3.80
N SER A 22 3.35 8.20 3.51
CA SER A 22 1.98 8.57 3.86
C SER A 22 0.95 7.67 3.17
N GLN A 23 1.17 7.35 1.90
CA GLN A 23 0.27 6.46 1.15
C GLN A 23 0.37 5.01 1.65
N TYR A 24 1.57 4.53 1.97
CA TYR A 24 1.76 3.23 2.62
C TYR A 24 0.98 3.11 3.92
N VAL A 25 1.08 4.11 4.80
CA VAL A 25 0.37 4.11 6.08
C VAL A 25 -1.14 4.18 5.87
N ALA A 26 -1.63 4.99 4.92
CA ALA A 26 -3.04 5.06 4.59
C ALA A 26 -3.60 3.70 4.14
N ASP A 27 -2.87 3.00 3.27
CA ASP A 27 -3.26 1.69 2.78
C ASP A 27 -3.21 0.61 3.87
N VAL A 28 -2.16 0.60 4.72
CA VAL A 28 -2.10 -0.29 5.90
C VAL A 28 -3.28 -0.06 6.83
N LEU A 29 -3.65 1.20 7.08
CA LEU A 29 -4.78 1.53 7.94
C LEU A 29 -6.10 1.06 7.33
N ALA A 30 -6.32 1.26 6.02
CA ALA A 30 -7.49 0.76 5.31
C ALA A 30 -7.65 -0.76 5.47
N LEU A 31 -6.56 -1.52 5.28
CA LEU A 31 -6.56 -2.96 5.53
C LEU A 31 -6.84 -3.30 7.00
N HIS A 32 -6.19 -2.61 7.93
CA HIS A 32 -6.32 -2.88 9.37
C HIS A 32 -7.75 -2.64 9.89
N VAL A 33 -8.47 -1.64 9.34
CA VAL A 33 -9.85 -1.33 9.73
C VAL A 33 -10.90 -2.08 8.91
N GLY A 34 -10.49 -2.98 8.01
CA GLY A 34 -11.40 -3.82 7.22
C GLY A 34 -12.08 -3.11 6.04
N LEU A 35 -11.43 -2.10 5.47
CA LEU A 35 -11.90 -1.34 4.29
C LEU A 35 -10.93 -1.51 3.10
N PRO A 36 -10.73 -2.74 2.57
CA PRO A 36 -9.73 -3.02 1.54
C PRO A 36 -9.98 -2.28 0.22
N GLU A 37 -11.22 -1.88 -0.08
CA GLU A 37 -11.57 -1.08 -1.25
C GLU A 37 -10.99 0.34 -1.23
N HIS A 38 -10.51 0.81 -0.07
CA HIS A 38 -9.85 2.10 0.08
C HIS A 38 -8.33 2.01 -0.14
N VAL A 39 -7.78 0.82 -0.36
CA VAL A 39 -6.35 0.61 -0.64
C VAL A 39 -6.00 1.06 -2.06
N ARG A 40 -4.96 1.89 -2.18
CA ARG A 40 -4.59 2.51 -3.45
C ARG A 40 -3.37 1.88 -4.13
N GLU A 41 -2.35 1.51 -3.37
CA GLU A 41 -1.05 1.14 -3.95
C GLU A 41 -0.49 -0.12 -3.31
N LEU A 42 -0.63 -0.28 -1.99
CA LEU A 42 -0.20 -1.47 -1.28
C LEU A 42 -1.03 -2.67 -1.75
N ASP A 43 -0.39 -3.76 -2.17
CA ASP A 43 -1.05 -5.00 -2.61
C ASP A 43 -1.82 -4.94 -3.94
N ARG A 44 -1.65 -3.88 -4.75
CA ARG A 44 -2.03 -3.95 -6.17
C ARG A 44 -0.99 -4.77 -6.94
N GLN A 45 -1.00 -6.09 -6.76
CA GLN A 45 -0.53 -6.96 -7.82
C GLN A 45 -1.48 -6.76 -9.01
N GLU A 46 -0.94 -6.35 -10.15
CA GLU A 46 -1.66 -5.96 -11.36
C GLU A 46 -2.68 -7.03 -11.79
N VAL A 47 -3.93 -6.90 -11.35
CA VAL A 47 -5.09 -7.49 -12.03
C VAL A 47 -5.78 -6.39 -12.80
N LEU A 48 -5.20 -6.03 -13.94
CA LEU A 48 -5.94 -5.38 -15.01
C LEU A 48 -6.88 -6.44 -15.60
N PRO A 49 -8.22 -6.35 -15.41
CA PRO A 49 -9.11 -7.19 -16.18
C PRO A 49 -8.97 -6.79 -17.65
N LEU A 50 -8.50 -7.72 -18.49
CA LEU A 50 -8.52 -7.58 -19.93
C LEU A 50 -9.97 -7.33 -20.36
N GLN A 51 -10.32 -6.08 -20.61
CA GLN A 51 -11.58 -5.75 -21.27
C GLN A 51 -11.46 -6.26 -22.71
N THR A 52 -11.94 -7.48 -22.94
CA THR A 52 -12.21 -8.00 -24.28
C THR A 52 -13.44 -7.24 -24.77
N SER A 53 -13.22 -6.19 -25.56
CA SER A 53 -14.31 -5.59 -26.33
C SER A 53 -14.77 -6.61 -27.36
N ALA A 54 -16.05 -6.96 -27.30
CA ALA A 54 -16.77 -7.70 -28.34
C ALA A 54 -17.01 -6.82 -29.58
#